data_AF-A0AAN8TAW8-F1
#
_entry.id   AF-A0AAN8TAW8-F1
#
_cell.length_a   1.000
_cell.length_b   1.000
_cell.length_c   1.000
_cell.angle_alpha   90.00
_cell.angle_beta   90.00
_cell.angle_gamma   90.00
#
_symmetry.space_group_name_H-M   'P 1'
#
loop_
_entity.id
_entity.type
_entity.pdbx_description
1 polymer ?
#
loop_
_entity_poly.entity_id
_entity_poly.type
_entity_poly.pdbx_seq_one_letter_code
_entity_poly.pdbx_strand_id
1 'polypeptide(L)'
;MLSSMGDGRSSVSPYDTAWASFIIDHTNINGTSKRPLFPSCLKWIIDNQLDDGSWGEELVFCIYDRLLNTLACVVALTLWNTCLHKRNKGVMFIKENLRKLEGGEVVNMTSGFDFVFPSLLEKAQQLHIDNIPYDASVIKDIYARREVKFTRFPKDLIHTIPTIVLFSLEGLKDLDWQRLLKLQMEDGSFLTSPSSTAIAFMETNDVKCLTFLQNAVQKFNGGGTMLFC
;
A
#
# COMPACT_ATOMS: atom_id res chain seq x y z
N MET A 1 24.54 -23.51 -8.02
CA MET A 1 24.01 -22.45 -7.14
C MET A 1 23.89 -21.08 -7.82
N LEU A 2 24.46 -20.85 -9.01
CA LEU A 2 24.30 -19.60 -9.77
C LEU A 2 23.08 -19.55 -10.73
N SER A 3 22.43 -20.69 -10.99
CA SER A 3 21.26 -20.79 -11.88
C SER A 3 19.92 -20.51 -11.21
N SER A 4 19.91 -20.17 -9.92
CA SER A 4 18.70 -19.81 -9.15
C SER A 4 18.67 -18.34 -8.74
N MET A 5 19.55 -17.50 -9.30
CA MET A 5 19.51 -16.05 -9.14
C MET A 5 18.57 -15.44 -10.19
N GLY A 6 17.28 -15.77 -10.11
CA GLY A 6 16.25 -14.89 -10.65
C GLY A 6 16.17 -13.60 -9.83
N ASP A 7 15.32 -12.66 -10.24
CA ASP A 7 14.97 -11.45 -9.45
C ASP A 7 14.87 -11.84 -7.97
N GLY A 8 15.69 -11.23 -7.11
CA GLY A 8 16.09 -11.77 -5.81
C GLY A 8 14.97 -12.38 -4.95
N ARG A 9 15.31 -13.36 -4.11
CA ARG A 9 14.41 -13.90 -3.07
C ARG A 9 14.13 -12.82 -2.02
N SER A 10 13.13 -11.98 -2.27
CA SER A 10 12.61 -11.01 -1.30
C SER A 10 11.30 -11.53 -0.69
N SER A 11 11.02 -11.09 0.54
CA SER A 11 9.78 -11.42 1.24
C SER A 11 8.59 -10.66 0.64
N VAL A 12 7.38 -11.23 0.76
CA VAL A 12 6.14 -10.57 0.33
C VAL A 12 5.90 -9.31 1.17
N SER A 13 5.53 -8.20 0.53
CA SER A 13 5.14 -6.96 1.21
C SER A 13 3.64 -6.98 1.51
N PRO A 14 3.21 -7.00 2.78
CA PRO A 14 1.79 -6.91 3.12
C PRO A 14 1.14 -5.62 2.59
N TYR A 15 1.87 -4.50 2.64
CA TYR A 15 1.43 -3.22 2.14
C TYR A 15 1.11 -3.24 0.64
N ASP A 16 2.04 -3.71 -0.20
CA ASP A 16 1.83 -3.80 -1.65
C ASP A 16 0.76 -4.82 -2.01
N THR A 17 0.71 -5.93 -1.28
CA THR A 17 -0.32 -6.96 -1.43
C THR A 17 -1.71 -6.39 -1.12
N ALA A 18 -1.83 -5.55 -0.09
CA ALA A 18 -3.08 -4.85 0.23
C ALA A 18 -3.52 -3.91 -0.89
N TRP A 19 -2.61 -3.10 -1.45
CA TRP A 19 -2.94 -2.21 -2.57
C TRP A 19 -3.40 -2.97 -3.82
N ALA A 20 -2.73 -4.07 -4.17
CA ALA A 20 -3.19 -4.94 -5.26
C ALA A 20 -4.59 -5.50 -4.97
N SER A 21 -4.88 -5.86 -3.71
CA SER A 21 -6.20 -6.35 -3.32
C SER A 21 -7.32 -5.30 -3.41
N PHE A 22 -7.01 -4.00 -3.42
CA PHE A 22 -8.04 -2.94 -3.50
C PHE A 22 -8.68 -2.85 -4.89
N ILE A 23 -8.02 -3.38 -5.92
CA ILE A 23 -8.45 -3.28 -7.31
C ILE A 23 -9.76 -4.07 -7.49
N ILE A 24 -10.80 -3.38 -7.95
CA ILE A 24 -12.11 -3.98 -8.21
C ILE A 24 -12.08 -4.66 -9.57
N ASP A 25 -12.61 -5.88 -9.64
CA ASP A 25 -12.87 -6.53 -10.91
C ASP A 25 -14.17 -6.02 -11.53
N HIS A 26 -14.06 -5.29 -12.63
CA HIS A 26 -15.18 -4.73 -13.38
C HIS A 26 -15.73 -5.67 -14.47
N THR A 27 -15.18 -6.87 -14.64
CA THR A 27 -15.58 -7.80 -15.71
C THR A 27 -16.96 -8.44 -15.50
N ASN A 28 -17.46 -8.48 -14.25
CA ASN A 28 -18.75 -9.07 -13.92
C ASN A 28 -19.83 -8.00 -13.70
N ILE A 29 -20.27 -7.35 -14.78
CA ILE A 29 -21.27 -6.27 -14.79
C ILE A 29 -22.65 -6.74 -14.27
N ASN A 30 -22.92 -8.06 -14.29
CA ASN A 30 -24.19 -8.65 -13.89
C ASN A 30 -24.18 -9.23 -12.45
N GLY A 31 -23.05 -9.19 -11.75
CA GLY A 31 -22.93 -9.65 -10.37
C GLY A 31 -23.37 -8.57 -9.38
N THR A 32 -24.21 -8.94 -8.41
CA THR A 32 -24.68 -8.03 -7.35
C THR A 32 -23.60 -7.65 -6.32
N SER A 33 -22.43 -8.28 -6.36
CA SER A 33 -21.33 -8.05 -5.41
C SER A 33 -20.01 -7.72 -6.11
N LYS A 34 -19.36 -6.65 -5.65
CA LYS A 34 -17.99 -6.30 -6.04
C LYS A 34 -17.05 -7.41 -5.58
N ARG A 35 -16.03 -7.72 -6.39
CA ARG A 35 -14.97 -8.68 -6.05
C ARG A 35 -13.58 -8.12 -6.36
N PRO A 36 -12.53 -8.56 -5.64
CA PRO A 36 -11.16 -8.16 -5.96
C PRO A 36 -10.72 -8.74 -7.30
N LEU A 37 -9.99 -7.96 -8.08
CA LEU A 37 -9.32 -8.42 -9.31
C LEU A 37 -8.22 -9.45 -9.00
N PHE A 38 -7.59 -9.33 -7.84
CA PHE A 38 -6.59 -10.28 -7.34
C PHE A 38 -7.06 -10.94 -6.02
N PRO A 39 -7.99 -11.93 -6.06
CA PRO A 39 -8.50 -12.59 -4.86
C PRO A 39 -7.42 -13.27 -4.00
N SER A 40 -6.35 -13.70 -4.64
CA SER A 40 -5.24 -14.38 -3.98
C SER A 40 -4.42 -13.45 -3.08
N CYS A 41 -4.31 -12.16 -3.41
CA CYS A 41 -3.75 -11.13 -2.53
C CYS A 41 -4.58 -10.98 -1.25
N LEU A 42 -5.91 -10.94 -1.37
CA LEU A 42 -6.80 -10.88 -0.22
C LEU A 42 -6.67 -12.15 0.66
N LYS A 43 -6.55 -13.32 0.03
CA LYS A 43 -6.35 -14.59 0.75
C LYS A 43 -5.03 -14.58 1.54
N TRP A 44 -3.95 -14.09 0.95
CA TRP A 44 -2.67 -13.98 1.63
C TRP A 44 -2.74 -13.06 2.84
N ILE A 45 -3.43 -11.91 2.74
CA ILE A 45 -3.63 -11.00 3.88
C ILE A 45 -4.35 -11.74 5.03
N ILE A 46 -5.39 -12.52 4.71
CA ILE A 46 -6.11 -13.32 5.70
C ILE A 46 -5.18 -14.32 6.39
N ASP A 47 -4.33 -14.99 5.63
CA ASP A 47 -3.50 -16.09 6.15
C ASP A 47 -2.25 -15.64 6.90
N ASN A 48 -1.76 -14.42 6.68
CA ASN A 48 -0.44 -13.96 7.15
C ASN A 48 -0.50 -12.84 8.21
N GLN A 49 -1.58 -12.79 9.02
CA GLN A 49 -1.61 -11.94 10.21
C GLN A 49 -0.73 -12.53 11.31
N LEU A 50 0.14 -11.71 11.92
CA LEU A 50 1.00 -12.11 13.03
C LEU A 50 0.20 -12.32 14.34
N ASP A 51 0.85 -12.96 15.31
CA ASP A 51 0.25 -13.29 16.60
C ASP A 51 -0.11 -12.08 17.44
N ASP A 52 0.58 -10.95 17.27
CA ASP A 52 0.25 -9.67 17.92
C ASP A 52 -0.91 -8.92 17.23
N GLY A 53 -1.40 -9.42 16.09
CA GLY A 53 -2.46 -8.80 15.30
C GLY A 53 -1.96 -7.89 14.18
N SER A 54 -0.66 -7.66 14.07
CA SER A 54 -0.06 -6.86 13.01
C SER A 54 0.19 -7.65 11.73
N TRP A 55 0.57 -6.93 10.68
CA TRP A 55 1.25 -7.45 9.50
C TRP A 55 2.59 -6.70 9.36
N GLY A 56 3.58 -7.35 8.76
CA GLY A 56 4.91 -6.76 8.51
C GLY A 56 6.00 -7.81 8.56
N GLU A 57 7.24 -7.37 8.64
CA GLU A 57 8.40 -8.27 8.77
C GLU A 57 8.38 -8.96 10.16
N GLU A 58 8.42 -10.29 10.17
CA GLU A 58 8.33 -11.09 11.40
C GLU A 58 9.65 -11.03 12.18
N LEU A 59 10.78 -11.04 11.48
CA LEU A 59 12.11 -11.14 12.09
C LEU A 59 12.60 -9.81 12.70
N VAL A 60 12.11 -8.68 12.19
CA VAL A 60 12.55 -7.34 12.61
C VAL A 60 11.35 -6.46 12.91
N PHE A 61 11.22 -6.05 14.17
CA PHE A 61 10.18 -5.10 14.56
C PHE A 61 10.60 -3.67 14.24
N CYS A 62 9.95 -3.05 13.26
CA CYS A 62 10.00 -1.61 13.03
C CYS A 62 8.59 -1.03 13.15
N ILE A 63 8.42 0.00 13.99
CA ILE A 63 7.09 0.56 14.24
C ILE A 63 6.43 1.18 13.00
N TYR A 64 7.23 1.83 12.14
CA TYR A 64 6.76 2.41 10.89
C TYR A 64 6.26 1.32 9.93
N ASP A 65 7.05 0.25 9.78
CA ASP A 65 6.70 -0.92 8.98
C ASP A 65 5.40 -1.57 9.50
N ARG A 66 5.37 -1.93 10.79
CA ARG A 66 4.24 -2.65 11.38
C ARG A 66 2.94 -1.86 11.28
N LEU A 67 2.95 -0.56 11.57
CA LEU A 67 1.74 0.25 11.49
C LEU A 67 1.27 0.44 10.03
N LEU A 68 2.20 0.65 9.09
CA LEU A 68 1.87 0.83 7.68
C LEU A 68 1.23 -0.44 7.09
N ASN A 69 1.90 -1.58 7.25
CA ASN A 69 1.42 -2.87 6.77
C ASN A 69 0.08 -3.25 7.42
N THR A 70 -0.05 -3.07 8.74
CA THR A 70 -1.28 -3.40 9.47
C THR A 70 -2.45 -2.53 9.00
N LEU A 71 -2.24 -1.22 8.86
CA LEU A 71 -3.30 -0.32 8.39
C LEU A 71 -3.76 -0.69 6.98
N ALA A 72 -2.84 -0.98 6.06
CA ALA A 72 -3.17 -1.39 4.70
C ALA A 72 -3.99 -2.69 4.68
N CYS A 73 -3.59 -3.69 5.46
CA CYS A 73 -4.30 -4.96 5.57
C CYS A 73 -5.69 -4.81 6.21
N VAL A 74 -5.82 -3.97 7.24
CA VAL A 74 -7.12 -3.65 7.86
C VAL A 74 -8.07 -2.97 6.87
N VAL A 75 -7.55 -2.05 6.05
CA VAL A 75 -8.31 -1.43 4.95
C VAL A 75 -8.76 -2.48 3.94
N ALA A 76 -7.88 -3.41 3.53
CA ALA A 76 -8.21 -4.48 2.58
C ALA A 76 -9.35 -5.36 3.07
N LEU A 77 -9.22 -5.87 4.29
CA LEU A 77 -10.23 -6.74 4.88
C LEU A 77 -11.57 -6.01 5.09
N THR A 78 -11.53 -4.70 5.38
CA THR A 78 -12.74 -3.88 5.53
C THR A 78 -13.41 -3.61 4.19
N LEU A 79 -12.64 -3.23 3.16
CA LEU A 79 -13.14 -2.95 1.82
C LEU A 79 -13.96 -4.13 1.26
N TRP A 80 -13.48 -5.34 1.50
CA TRP A 80 -14.13 -6.59 1.06
C TRP A 80 -15.06 -7.21 2.10
N ASN A 81 -15.31 -6.50 3.21
CA ASN A 81 -16.16 -6.92 4.32
C ASN A 81 -15.92 -8.38 4.78
N THR A 82 -14.66 -8.75 5.00
CA THR A 82 -14.26 -10.13 5.36
C THR A 82 -13.45 -10.19 6.66
N CYS A 83 -13.40 -11.38 7.27
CA CYS A 83 -12.55 -11.70 8.42
C CYS A 83 -12.58 -10.68 9.57
N LEU A 84 -13.77 -10.43 10.11
CA LEU A 84 -14.01 -9.44 11.18
C LEU A 84 -13.06 -9.58 12.38
N HIS A 85 -12.75 -10.81 12.81
CA HIS A 85 -11.83 -11.04 13.93
C HIS A 85 -10.42 -10.49 13.64
N LYS A 86 -9.87 -10.70 12.43
CA LYS A 86 -8.55 -10.21 12.02
C LYS A 86 -8.54 -8.69 11.89
N ARG A 87 -9.62 -8.11 11.33
CA ARG A 87 -9.83 -6.66 11.29
C ARG A 87 -9.73 -6.05 12.68
N ASN A 88 -10.52 -6.57 13.63
CA ASN A 88 -10.56 -6.05 14.99
C ASN A 88 -9.20 -6.17 15.69
N LYS A 89 -8.50 -7.30 15.50
CA LYS A 89 -7.17 -7.51 16.06
C LYS A 89 -6.14 -6.53 15.50
N GLY A 90 -6.19 -6.26 14.19
CA GLY A 90 -5.32 -5.25 13.54
C GLY A 90 -5.62 -3.82 13.98
N VAL A 91 -6.90 -3.45 14.09
CA VAL A 91 -7.32 -2.14 14.63
C VAL A 91 -6.83 -1.95 16.06
N MET A 92 -6.94 -2.99 16.90
CA MET A 92 -6.45 -2.98 18.27
C MET A 92 -4.93 -2.79 18.31
N PHE A 93 -4.18 -3.52 17.49
CA PHE A 93 -2.73 -3.31 17.35
C PHE A 93 -2.40 -1.86 16.98
N ILE A 94 -3.07 -1.29 15.98
CA ILE A 94 -2.87 0.11 15.57
C ILE A 94 -3.11 1.05 16.76
N LYS A 95 -4.24 0.90 17.45
CA LYS A 95 -4.63 1.74 18.59
C LYS A 95 -3.60 1.71 19.72
N GLU A 96 -3.08 0.54 20.05
CA GLU A 96 -2.11 0.34 21.14
C GLU A 96 -0.70 0.83 20.79
N ASN A 97 -0.33 0.80 19.50
CA ASN A 97 1.03 1.04 19.07
C ASN A 97 1.24 2.40 18.40
N LEU A 98 0.18 3.13 18.03
CA LEU A 98 0.30 4.39 17.31
C LEU A 98 1.20 5.43 18.01
N ARG A 99 1.11 5.53 19.35
CA ARG A 99 1.95 6.46 20.13
C ARG A 99 3.44 6.15 20.05
N LYS A 100 3.83 4.91 19.72
CA LYS A 100 5.24 4.53 19.56
C LYS A 100 5.91 5.24 18.37
N LEU A 101 5.13 5.82 17.44
CA LEU A 101 5.67 6.68 16.38
C LEU A 101 6.30 7.97 16.92
N GLU A 102 5.91 8.45 18.11
CA GLU A 102 6.51 9.65 18.73
C GLU A 102 7.97 9.42 19.16
N GLY A 103 8.32 8.18 19.51
CA GLY A 103 9.68 7.77 19.87
C GLY A 103 10.43 7.02 18.75
N GLY A 104 9.85 6.96 17.55
CA GLY A 104 10.46 6.27 16.40
C GLY A 104 11.65 7.06 15.85
N GLU A 105 12.76 6.37 15.59
CA GLU A 105 13.90 7.01 14.94
C GLU A 105 13.61 7.23 13.45
N VAL A 106 13.79 8.47 12.99
CA VAL A 106 13.53 8.87 11.59
C VAL A 106 14.36 8.06 10.59
N VAL A 107 15.56 7.59 10.98
CA VAL A 107 16.42 6.73 10.15
C VAL A 107 15.77 5.39 9.80
N ASN A 108 14.86 4.91 10.67
CA ASN A 108 14.14 3.64 10.49
C ASN A 108 12.78 3.84 9.81
N MET A 109 12.43 5.08 9.43
CA MET A 109 11.15 5.39 8.82
C MET A 109 11.10 4.82 7.40
N THR A 110 10.05 4.03 7.12
CA THR A 110 9.77 3.51 5.78
C THR A 110 9.75 4.64 4.76
N SER A 111 10.38 4.44 3.61
CA SER A 111 10.39 5.44 2.54
C SER A 111 8.96 5.80 2.14
N GLY A 112 8.70 7.10 1.96
CA GLY A 112 7.37 7.60 1.62
C GLY A 112 6.34 7.59 2.75
N PHE A 113 6.66 7.12 3.97
CA PHE A 113 5.71 6.96 5.08
C PHE A 113 4.84 8.20 5.34
N ASP A 114 5.45 9.39 5.40
CA ASP A 114 4.70 10.65 5.64
C ASP A 114 3.69 11.00 4.52
N PHE A 115 3.73 10.34 3.36
CA PHE A 115 2.71 10.47 2.30
C PHE A 115 1.71 9.32 2.33
N VAL A 116 2.21 8.09 2.34
CA VAL A 116 1.38 6.90 2.16
C VAL A 116 0.56 6.55 3.40
N PHE A 117 1.10 6.78 4.60
CA PHE A 117 0.40 6.46 5.84
C PHE A 117 -0.83 7.37 6.06
N PRO A 118 -0.72 8.71 5.89
CA PRO A 118 -1.89 9.58 5.86
C PRO A 118 -2.92 9.22 4.79
N SER A 119 -2.51 8.93 3.56
CA SER A 119 -3.45 8.49 2.51
C SER A 119 -4.24 7.23 2.90
N LEU A 120 -3.59 6.28 3.57
CA LEU A 120 -4.29 5.09 4.10
C LEU A 120 -5.22 5.42 5.27
N LEU A 121 -4.85 6.35 6.15
CA LEU A 121 -5.74 6.81 7.23
C LEU A 121 -7.01 7.46 6.66
N GLU A 122 -6.88 8.29 5.62
CA GLU A 122 -8.03 8.88 4.93
C GLU A 122 -8.93 7.80 4.31
N LYS A 123 -8.34 6.79 3.66
CA LYS A 123 -9.08 5.64 3.12
C LYS A 123 -9.77 4.83 4.22
N ALA A 124 -9.13 4.64 5.38
CA ALA A 124 -9.73 3.99 6.54
C ALA A 124 -10.92 4.79 7.11
N GLN A 125 -10.84 6.12 7.15
CA GLN A 125 -11.94 7.00 7.53
C GLN A 125 -13.11 6.92 6.54
N GLN A 126 -12.83 6.90 5.23
CA GLN A 126 -13.85 6.72 4.18
C GLN A 126 -14.58 5.39 4.29
N LEU A 127 -13.91 4.35 4.79
CA LEU A 127 -14.48 3.03 5.04
C LEU A 127 -15.11 2.90 6.44
N HIS A 128 -15.17 3.99 7.23
CA HIS A 128 -15.71 4.01 8.58
C HIS A 128 -15.07 2.97 9.51
N ILE A 129 -13.74 2.82 9.45
CA ILE A 129 -13.01 1.94 10.37
C ILE A 129 -12.91 2.64 11.73
N ASP A 130 -13.75 2.20 12.66
CA ASP A 130 -13.81 2.70 14.03
C ASP A 130 -12.59 2.28 14.88
N ASN A 131 -12.45 2.91 16.05
CA ASN A 131 -11.44 2.61 17.08
C ASN A 131 -9.98 2.90 16.72
N ILE A 132 -9.69 3.37 15.50
CA ILE A 132 -8.42 4.04 15.20
C ILE A 132 -8.48 5.47 15.78
N PRO A 133 -7.47 5.91 16.56
CA PRO A 133 -7.50 7.23 17.20
C PRO A 133 -7.03 8.32 16.23
N TYR A 134 -7.85 8.63 15.21
CA TYR A 134 -7.52 9.59 14.14
C TYR A 134 -7.16 11.00 14.64
N ASP A 135 -7.67 11.42 15.80
CA ASP A 135 -7.40 12.73 16.39
C ASP A 135 -6.15 12.79 17.27
N ALA A 136 -5.39 11.70 17.37
CA ALA A 136 -4.16 11.63 18.16
C ALA A 136 -3.13 12.68 17.68
N SER A 137 -2.38 13.25 18.64
CA SER A 137 -1.28 14.20 18.38
C SER A 137 -0.35 13.72 17.28
N VAL A 138 0.11 12.47 17.41
CA VAL A 138 1.04 11.87 16.46
C VAL A 138 0.50 11.80 15.03
N ILE A 139 -0.82 11.61 14.83
CA ILE A 139 -1.42 11.64 13.50
C ILE A 139 -1.44 13.07 12.95
N LYS A 140 -1.85 14.04 13.79
CA LYS A 140 -1.83 15.46 13.40
C LYS A 140 -0.44 15.92 13.01
N ASP A 141 0.60 15.46 13.71
CA ASP A 141 1.98 15.75 13.38
C ASP A 141 2.42 15.15 12.04
N ILE A 142 2.00 13.91 11.73
CA ILE A 142 2.26 13.29 10.42
C ILE A 142 1.60 14.12 9.30
N TYR A 143 0.33 14.52 9.47
CA TYR A 143 -0.33 15.39 8.48
C TYR A 143 0.40 16.72 8.31
N ALA A 144 0.80 17.38 9.41
CA ALA A 144 1.55 18.62 9.35
C ALA A 144 2.89 18.45 8.59
N ARG A 145 3.62 17.36 8.83
CA ARG A 145 4.84 17.04 8.07
C ARG A 145 4.56 16.79 6.59
N ARG A 146 3.47 16.10 6.26
CA ARG A 146 3.04 15.86 4.87
C ARG A 146 2.81 17.18 4.15
N GLU A 147 2.06 18.10 4.75
CA GLU A 147 1.78 19.43 4.16
C GLU A 147 3.05 20.24 3.94
N VAL A 148 3.95 20.28 4.92
CA VAL A 148 5.25 20.94 4.77
C VAL A 148 6.05 20.33 3.62
N LYS A 149 6.05 19.01 3.46
CA LYS A 149 6.70 18.37 2.32
C LYS A 149 5.99 18.69 1.00
N PHE A 150 4.66 18.75 0.97
CA PHE A 150 3.88 19.15 -0.21
C PHE A 150 4.24 20.54 -0.74
N THR A 151 4.46 21.51 0.14
CA THR A 151 4.92 22.86 -0.29
C THR A 151 6.28 22.85 -0.99
N ARG A 152 7.09 21.82 -0.78
CA ARG A 152 8.42 21.67 -1.38
C ARG A 152 8.40 20.84 -2.66
N PHE A 153 7.30 20.18 -3.01
CA PHE A 153 7.21 19.45 -4.26
C PHE A 153 6.95 20.41 -5.42
N PRO A 154 7.85 20.47 -6.40
CA PRO A 154 7.54 21.11 -7.66
C PRO A 154 6.49 20.25 -8.38
N LYS A 155 5.20 20.58 -8.21
CA LYS A 155 4.06 19.83 -8.77
C LYS A 155 4.22 19.54 -10.26
N ASP A 156 4.76 20.48 -11.02
CA ASP A 156 5.01 20.29 -12.45
C ASP A 156 6.11 19.28 -12.75
N LEU A 157 7.13 19.15 -11.89
CA LEU A 157 8.27 18.29 -12.12
C LEU A 157 7.89 16.80 -12.01
N ILE A 158 7.00 16.47 -11.07
CA ILE A 158 6.47 15.11 -10.86
C ILE A 158 5.87 14.55 -12.15
N HIS A 159 5.26 15.41 -12.96
CA HIS A 159 4.56 15.07 -14.19
C HIS A 159 5.43 15.24 -15.45
N THR A 160 6.72 15.53 -15.29
CA THR A 160 7.61 15.88 -16.42
C THR A 160 8.86 15.01 -16.48
N ILE A 161 9.41 14.61 -15.33
CA ILE A 161 10.57 13.72 -15.28
C ILE A 161 10.35 12.58 -14.28
N PRO A 162 10.92 11.38 -14.52
CA PRO A 162 10.93 10.32 -13.52
C PRO A 162 11.68 10.79 -12.27
N THR A 163 10.98 10.87 -11.14
CA THR A 163 11.57 11.15 -9.82
C THR A 163 11.16 10.07 -8.85
N ILE A 164 11.86 9.96 -7.72
CA ILE A 164 11.56 8.98 -6.66
C ILE A 164 10.10 9.03 -6.15
N VAL A 165 9.40 10.14 -6.38
CA VAL A 165 7.99 10.33 -6.05
C VAL A 165 7.08 9.34 -6.78
N LEU A 166 7.46 8.89 -7.98
CA LEU A 166 6.72 7.86 -8.72
C LEU A 166 6.67 6.53 -7.95
N PHE A 167 7.53 6.31 -6.95
CA PHE A 167 7.51 5.12 -6.11
C PHE A 167 6.36 5.10 -5.09
N SER A 168 5.72 6.24 -4.85
CA SER A 168 4.70 6.42 -3.79
C SER A 168 3.51 7.27 -4.26
N LEU A 169 3.05 7.08 -5.51
CA LEU A 169 1.94 7.84 -6.08
C LEU A 169 0.64 7.71 -5.28
N GLU A 170 0.43 6.58 -4.62
CA GLU A 170 -0.70 6.27 -3.75
C GLU A 170 -0.74 7.15 -2.49
N GLY A 171 0.39 7.77 -2.16
CA GLY A 171 0.52 8.77 -1.10
C GLY A 171 0.21 10.20 -1.54
N LEU A 172 -0.13 10.44 -2.80
CA LEU A 172 -0.29 11.79 -3.38
C LEU A 172 -1.75 12.05 -3.78
N LYS A 173 -2.06 13.32 -4.05
CA LYS A 173 -3.37 13.79 -4.48
C LYS A 173 -3.22 14.70 -5.69
N ASP A 174 -4.33 14.91 -6.41
CA ASP A 174 -4.43 15.85 -7.53
C ASP A 174 -3.38 15.59 -8.63
N LEU A 175 -3.21 14.32 -8.99
CA LEU A 175 -2.27 13.86 -10.00
C LEU A 175 -2.86 13.94 -11.41
N ASP A 176 -2.06 14.39 -12.38
CA ASP A 176 -2.36 14.29 -13.80
C ASP A 176 -1.86 12.93 -14.33
N TRP A 177 -2.75 11.95 -14.27
CA TRP A 177 -2.45 10.59 -14.71
C TRP A 177 -2.06 10.48 -16.18
N GLN A 178 -2.59 11.35 -17.06
CA GLN A 178 -2.23 11.32 -18.48
C GLN A 178 -0.77 11.71 -18.69
N ARG A 179 -0.25 12.65 -17.89
CA ARG A 179 1.17 12.99 -17.89
C ARG A 179 2.01 11.92 -17.21
N LEU A 180 1.54 11.37 -16.08
CA LEU A 180 2.26 10.31 -15.36
C LEU A 180 2.46 9.05 -16.19
N LEU A 181 1.47 8.61 -16.96
CA LEU A 181 1.60 7.44 -17.84
C LEU A 181 2.74 7.56 -18.86
N LYS A 182 3.17 8.79 -19.19
CA LYS A 182 4.35 9.01 -20.06
C LYS A 182 5.68 8.71 -19.37
N LEU A 183 5.68 8.60 -18.04
CA LEU A 183 6.82 8.29 -17.19
C LEU A 183 6.83 6.83 -16.72
N GLN A 184 5.85 6.02 -17.17
CA GLN A 184 5.78 4.59 -16.88
C GLN A 184 7.02 3.87 -17.42
N MET A 185 7.51 2.89 -16.67
CA MET A 185 8.64 2.07 -17.08
C MET A 185 8.25 1.10 -18.20
N GLU A 186 9.26 0.51 -18.86
CA GLU A 186 9.04 -0.43 -19.96
C GLU A 186 8.25 -1.68 -19.53
N ASP A 187 8.45 -2.13 -18.28
CA ASP A 187 7.75 -3.27 -17.69
C ASP A 187 6.29 -2.96 -17.27
N GLY A 188 5.85 -1.70 -17.44
CA GLY A 188 4.50 -1.23 -17.07
C GLY A 188 4.38 -0.69 -15.65
N SER A 189 5.44 -0.71 -14.85
CA SER A 189 5.42 -0.21 -13.48
C SER A 189 5.63 1.30 -13.38
N PHE A 190 5.30 1.85 -12.22
CA PHE A 190 5.80 3.14 -11.75
C PHE A 190 6.93 2.92 -10.76
N LEU A 191 8.18 3.12 -11.22
CA LEU A 191 9.40 2.84 -10.45
C LEU A 191 9.35 1.50 -9.72
N THR A 192 8.97 0.43 -10.43
CA THR A 192 8.97 -0.94 -9.92
C THR A 192 8.12 -1.19 -8.66
N SER A 193 7.32 -0.19 -8.24
CA SER A 193 6.45 -0.22 -7.05
C SER A 193 5.05 -0.75 -7.39
N PRO A 194 4.62 -1.87 -6.81
CA PRO A 194 3.28 -2.38 -7.04
C PRO A 194 2.18 -1.52 -6.42
N SER A 195 2.35 -0.93 -5.24
CA SER A 195 1.35 -0.02 -4.67
C SER A 195 1.09 1.18 -5.59
N SER A 196 2.17 1.80 -6.08
CA SER A 196 2.11 2.93 -7.00
C SER A 196 1.49 2.54 -8.36
N THR A 197 1.83 1.34 -8.85
CA THR A 197 1.25 0.81 -10.10
C THR A 197 -0.21 0.41 -9.93
N ALA A 198 -0.62 -0.07 -8.76
CA ALA A 198 -2.00 -0.40 -8.43
C ALA A 198 -2.91 0.83 -8.42
N ILE A 199 -2.48 1.93 -7.79
CA ILE A 199 -3.26 3.18 -7.83
C ILE A 199 -3.33 3.74 -9.25
N ALA A 200 -2.23 3.68 -10.01
CA ALA A 200 -2.24 4.11 -11.40
C ALA A 200 -3.24 3.29 -12.24
N PHE A 201 -3.28 1.97 -12.05
CA PHE A 201 -4.28 1.11 -12.71
C PHE A 201 -5.71 1.49 -12.31
N MET A 202 -5.99 1.68 -11.01
CA MET A 202 -7.33 2.04 -10.53
C MET A 202 -7.85 3.35 -11.13
N GLU A 203 -6.95 4.29 -11.40
CA GLU A 203 -7.30 5.62 -11.91
C GLU A 203 -7.34 5.69 -13.45
N THR A 204 -6.66 4.77 -14.15
CA THR A 204 -6.47 4.87 -15.61
C THR A 204 -6.95 3.67 -16.42
N ASN A 205 -7.12 2.50 -15.78
CA ASN A 205 -7.28 1.20 -16.42
C ASN A 205 -6.17 0.86 -17.43
N ASP A 206 -4.95 1.39 -17.25
CA ASP A 206 -3.82 1.13 -18.14
C ASP A 206 -3.43 -0.36 -18.18
N VAL A 207 -3.34 -0.91 -19.39
CA VAL A 207 -3.10 -2.35 -19.60
C VAL A 207 -1.68 -2.77 -19.21
N LYS A 208 -0.70 -1.87 -19.32
CA LYS A 208 0.68 -2.18 -18.93
C LYS A 208 0.81 -2.25 -17.40
N CYS A 209 0.16 -1.34 -16.67
CA CYS A 209 0.03 -1.44 -15.20
C CYS A 209 -0.58 -2.79 -14.80
N LEU A 210 -1.67 -3.20 -15.46
CA LEU A 210 -2.31 -4.49 -15.19
C LEU A 210 -1.37 -5.67 -15.46
N THR A 211 -0.65 -5.64 -16.58
CA THR A 211 0.30 -6.69 -16.95
C THR A 211 1.42 -6.82 -15.92
N PHE A 212 1.97 -5.70 -15.46
CA PHE A 212 2.96 -5.67 -14.38
C PHE A 212 2.41 -6.31 -13.10
N LEU A 213 1.23 -5.89 -12.65
CA LEU A 213 0.61 -6.39 -11.42
C LEU A 213 0.30 -7.90 -11.51
N GLN A 214 -0.20 -8.37 -12.64
CA GLN A 214 -0.43 -9.80 -12.88
C GLN A 214 0.87 -10.60 -12.75
N ASN A 215 1.95 -10.12 -13.37
CA ASN A 215 3.26 -10.77 -13.28
C ASN A 215 3.80 -10.76 -11.85
N ALA A 216 3.66 -9.64 -11.14
CA ALA A 216 4.10 -9.49 -9.75
C ALA A 216 3.37 -10.47 -8.82
N VAL A 217 2.04 -10.58 -8.96
CA VAL A 217 1.21 -11.51 -8.18
C VAL A 217 1.53 -12.98 -8.52
N GLN A 218 1.71 -13.31 -9.80
CA GLN A 218 2.04 -14.68 -10.23
C GLN A 218 3.39 -15.17 -9.67
N LYS A 219 4.40 -14.30 -9.56
CA LYS A 219 5.72 -14.66 -9.03
C LYS A 219 5.69 -15.23 -7.60
N PHE A 220 4.66 -14.93 -6.80
CA PHE A 220 4.49 -15.44 -5.42
C PHE A 220 3.41 -16.52 -5.30
N ASN A 221 3.28 -17.38 -6.31
CA ASN A 221 2.21 -18.38 -6.39
C ASN A 221 0.81 -17.77 -6.29
N GLY A 222 0.65 -16.52 -6.75
CA GLY A 222 -0.57 -15.74 -6.61
C GLY A 222 -0.74 -15.07 -5.23
N GLY A 223 0.05 -15.41 -4.21
CA GLY A 223 -0.21 -14.99 -2.83
C GLY A 223 -0.04 -13.49 -2.60
N GLY A 224 1.05 -12.88 -3.04
CA GLY A 224 1.32 -11.48 -2.71
C GLY A 224 2.22 -10.77 -3.70
N THR A 225 2.55 -9.53 -3.35
CA THR A 225 3.32 -8.63 -4.21
C THR A 225 4.59 -8.19 -3.48
N MET A 226 5.67 -7.94 -4.23
CA MET A 226 6.95 -7.48 -3.70
C MET A 226 7.27 -6.07 -4.16
N LEU A 227 8.04 -5.36 -3.33
CA LEU A 227 8.89 -4.28 -3.79
C LEU A 227 9.98 -4.89 -4.69
N PHE A 228 9.99 -4.54 -5.97
CA PHE A 228 11.15 -4.77 -6.81
C PHE A 228 12.10 -3.60 -6.54
N CYS A 229 13.17 -3.84 -5.77
CA CYS A 229 14.27 -2.88 -5.61
C CYS A 229 15.40 -3.23 -6.58
#